data_AF-A0A5B2Z8R9-F1
#
_entry.id   AF-A0A5B2Z8R9-F1
#
_cell.length_a   1.000
_cell.length_b   1.000
_cell.length_c   1.000
_cell.angle_alpha   90.00
_cell.angle_beta   90.00
_cell.angle_gamma   90.00
#
_symmetry.space_group_name_H-M   'P 1'
#
loop_
_entity.id
_entity.type
_entity.pdbx_description
1 polymer ?
#
loop_
_entity_poly.entity_id
_entity_poly.type
_entity_poly.pdbx_seq_one_letter_code
_entity_poly.pdbx_strand_id
1 'polypeptide(L)'
;MISGNSGVDYKKKDDRINKVKEGIDFILSHFEGRQQLFPRKISTAFSNNRQFTVYNKEQILNEYIKADFIDCRINAYPVLDNNDYLSYSDIQAPNIIFIDLDLEKNLPYPEAITKLEKTKNRSIKTIEEKLYSSQPTILWTGNGYHIYIVIDTRPLELIKELSELSKKPSEEFLRYAEMTFSLKKKDSSHNPSFKSSLLRIPYTFNSKNLNINDENDQIRYQIKIIQEFDKDNVQSINIKLIRDFRLWLADIDLKRKKTSRFQNKRCEIILKSDKVKKYYWIERLLQTPIPRFRRYCLYRILVPYLVNIRKLNSDKCSDILKMWLEKCSKLSKISFNMESEIKTRLIAVKDYKPLSLYKLSSENTELYHLLN
;
A
#
# COMPACT_ATOMS: atom_id res chain seq x y z
N MET A 1 -48.27 -17.01 -25.44
CA MET A 1 -47.24 -16.23 -26.15
C MET A 1 -46.61 -15.24 -25.19
N ILE A 2 -45.47 -15.57 -24.59
CA ILE A 2 -44.51 -14.59 -24.07
C ILE A 2 -43.12 -15.18 -24.37
N SER A 3 -42.67 -14.99 -25.60
CA SER A 3 -41.31 -15.31 -26.05
C SER A 3 -40.76 -14.04 -26.68
N GLY A 4 -40.21 -13.16 -25.84
CA GLY A 4 -39.69 -11.88 -26.29
C GLY A 4 -39.00 -11.14 -25.15
N ASN A 5 -37.78 -11.57 -24.82
CA ASN A 5 -36.78 -10.70 -24.17
C ASN A 5 -35.37 -11.31 -24.06
N SER A 6 -35.18 -12.60 -24.33
CA SER A 6 -33.85 -13.22 -24.19
C SER A 6 -32.82 -12.67 -25.18
N GLY A 7 -33.18 -12.47 -26.45
CA GLY A 7 -32.22 -12.09 -27.51
C GLY A 7 -31.58 -10.69 -27.37
N VAL A 8 -32.25 -9.74 -26.72
CA VAL A 8 -31.73 -8.37 -26.52
C VAL A 8 -30.69 -8.35 -25.40
N ASP A 9 -30.92 -9.12 -24.35
CA ASP A 9 -30.04 -9.18 -23.17
C ASP A 9 -28.73 -9.94 -23.48
N TYR A 10 -28.81 -11.02 -24.27
CA TYR A 10 -27.63 -11.73 -24.78
C TYR A 10 -26.74 -10.84 -25.64
N LYS A 11 -27.31 -10.07 -26.57
CA LYS A 11 -26.54 -9.17 -27.45
C LYS A 11 -25.83 -8.05 -26.67
N LYS A 12 -26.50 -7.45 -25.69
CA LYS A 12 -25.88 -6.45 -24.79
C LYS A 12 -24.72 -7.04 -23.98
N LYS A 13 -24.83 -8.30 -23.55
CA LYS A 13 -23.79 -9.00 -22.80
C LYS A 13 -22.57 -9.33 -23.67
N ASP A 14 -22.78 -9.82 -24.90
CA ASP A 14 -21.70 -10.12 -25.83
C ASP A 14 -20.94 -8.86 -26.25
N ASP A 15 -21.65 -7.75 -26.51
CA ASP A 15 -21.04 -6.45 -26.79
C ASP A 15 -20.16 -5.96 -25.62
N ARG A 16 -20.59 -6.20 -24.38
CA ARG A 16 -19.79 -5.86 -23.19
C ARG A 16 -18.55 -6.72 -23.07
N ILE A 17 -18.67 -8.02 -23.30
CA ILE A 17 -17.53 -8.97 -23.26
C ILE A 17 -16.45 -8.50 -24.23
N ASN A 18 -16.83 -8.14 -25.46
CA ASN A 18 -15.88 -7.65 -26.47
C ASN A 18 -15.18 -6.36 -26.04
N LYS A 19 -15.93 -5.37 -25.53
CA LYS A 19 -15.33 -4.13 -25.01
C LYS A 19 -14.40 -4.38 -23.83
N VAL A 20 -14.78 -5.23 -22.88
CA VAL A 20 -13.91 -5.54 -21.73
C VAL A 20 -12.65 -6.28 -22.19
N LYS A 21 -12.74 -7.14 -23.21
CA LYS A 21 -11.57 -7.78 -23.83
C LYS A 21 -10.61 -6.75 -24.42
N GLU A 22 -11.12 -5.74 -25.13
CA GLU A 22 -10.32 -4.60 -25.62
C GLU A 22 -9.71 -3.82 -24.45
N GLY A 23 -10.47 -3.59 -23.37
CA GLY A 23 -9.97 -2.95 -22.15
C GLY A 23 -8.84 -3.73 -21.47
N ILE A 24 -8.91 -5.06 -21.47
CA ILE A 24 -7.83 -5.92 -20.98
C ILE A 24 -6.60 -5.78 -21.87
N ASP A 25 -6.75 -5.85 -23.20
CA ASP A 25 -5.65 -5.67 -24.14
C ASP A 25 -4.97 -4.32 -23.99
N PHE A 26 -5.78 -3.27 -23.87
CA PHE A 26 -5.30 -1.92 -23.62
C PHE A 26 -4.46 -1.84 -22.34
N ILE A 27 -4.88 -2.46 -21.23
CA ILE A 27 -4.08 -2.44 -20.00
C ILE A 27 -2.83 -3.31 -20.11
N LEU A 28 -2.90 -4.47 -20.76
CA LEU A 28 -1.74 -5.34 -20.96
C LEU A 28 -0.66 -4.69 -21.84
N SER A 29 -1.03 -3.84 -22.80
CA SER A 29 -0.06 -3.12 -23.64
C SER A 29 0.83 -2.14 -22.84
N HIS A 30 0.39 -1.69 -21.66
CA HIS A 30 1.23 -0.90 -20.75
C HIS A 30 2.40 -1.72 -20.18
N PHE A 31 2.29 -3.04 -20.19
CA PHE A 31 3.26 -3.97 -19.62
C PHE A 31 4.21 -4.53 -20.68
N GLU A 32 3.72 -4.70 -21.91
CA GLU A 32 4.45 -5.32 -23.01
C GLU A 32 5.83 -4.68 -23.25
N GLY A 33 6.83 -5.52 -23.51
CA GLY A 33 8.21 -5.10 -23.75
C GLY A 33 8.98 -4.58 -22.53
N ARG A 34 8.33 -4.42 -21.35
CA ARG A 34 8.93 -3.76 -20.17
C ARG A 34 8.93 -4.64 -18.93
N GLN A 35 7.99 -5.56 -18.82
CA GLN A 35 7.88 -6.51 -17.73
C GLN A 35 7.12 -7.76 -18.18
N GLN A 36 7.30 -8.85 -17.44
CA GLN A 36 6.55 -10.08 -17.64
C GLN A 36 5.04 -9.83 -17.53
N LEU A 37 4.24 -10.37 -18.46
CA LEU A 37 2.79 -10.18 -18.46
C LEU A 37 2.10 -11.00 -17.34
N PHE A 38 2.53 -12.25 -17.13
CA PHE A 38 1.94 -13.21 -16.19
C PHE A 38 3.02 -14.06 -15.52
N PRO A 39 2.83 -14.55 -14.29
CA PRO A 39 1.61 -14.47 -13.48
C PRO A 39 1.35 -13.07 -12.91
N ARG A 40 0.08 -12.74 -12.69
CA ARG A 40 -0.33 -11.42 -12.19
C ARG A 40 -1.51 -11.53 -11.25
N LYS A 41 -1.61 -10.61 -10.29
CA LYS A 41 -2.76 -10.56 -9.39
C LYS A 41 -3.90 -9.73 -9.98
N ILE A 42 -5.12 -10.22 -9.86
CA ILE A 42 -6.34 -9.46 -10.13
C ILE A 42 -7.21 -9.40 -8.88
N SER A 43 -8.19 -8.50 -8.89
CA SER A 43 -9.24 -8.38 -7.88
C SER A 43 -10.54 -8.03 -8.56
N THR A 44 -11.66 -8.50 -8.01
CA THR A 44 -13.01 -8.21 -8.49
C THR A 44 -13.95 -7.97 -7.31
N ALA A 45 -15.19 -7.54 -7.58
CA ALA A 45 -16.24 -7.51 -6.55
C ALA A 45 -16.51 -8.92 -5.99
N PHE A 46 -16.54 -9.95 -6.85
CA PHE A 46 -16.78 -11.34 -6.46
C PHE A 46 -15.74 -11.87 -5.46
N SER A 47 -14.47 -11.44 -5.58
CA SER A 47 -13.42 -11.82 -4.63
C SER A 47 -13.45 -11.02 -3.32
N ASN A 48 -14.47 -10.18 -3.08
CA ASN A 48 -14.54 -9.25 -1.95
C ASN A 48 -13.28 -8.37 -1.84
N ASN A 49 -12.81 -7.84 -2.98
CA ASN A 49 -11.57 -7.07 -3.10
C ASN A 49 -10.28 -7.83 -2.69
N ARG A 50 -10.33 -9.16 -2.55
CA ARG A 50 -9.12 -9.98 -2.32
C ARG A 50 -8.41 -10.18 -3.65
N GLN A 51 -7.09 -10.06 -3.62
CA GLN A 51 -6.25 -10.32 -4.79
C GLN A 51 -5.95 -11.81 -4.93
N PHE A 52 -6.03 -12.33 -6.16
CA PHE A 52 -5.66 -13.70 -6.49
C PHE A 52 -4.92 -13.76 -7.84
N THR A 53 -4.15 -14.82 -8.06
CA THR A 53 -3.23 -14.91 -9.21
C THR A 53 -3.93 -15.51 -10.43
N VAL A 54 -3.66 -14.92 -11.59
CA VAL A 54 -4.03 -15.42 -12.92
C VAL A 54 -2.78 -15.54 -13.80
N TYR A 55 -2.84 -16.44 -14.77
CA TYR A 55 -1.69 -16.87 -15.58
C TYR A 55 -1.83 -16.53 -17.05
N ASN A 56 -3.00 -16.07 -17.49
CA ASN A 56 -3.23 -15.66 -18.87
C ASN A 56 -4.43 -14.71 -18.98
N LYS A 57 -4.60 -14.13 -20.17
CA LYS A 57 -5.67 -13.20 -20.52
C LYS A 57 -7.07 -13.83 -20.42
N GLU A 58 -7.21 -15.10 -20.77
CA GLU A 58 -8.49 -15.80 -20.74
C GLU A 58 -9.02 -15.94 -19.31
N GLN A 59 -8.14 -16.29 -18.37
CA GLN A 59 -8.47 -16.31 -16.94
C GLN A 59 -8.92 -14.94 -16.44
N ILE A 60 -8.27 -13.85 -16.86
CA ILE A 60 -8.71 -12.49 -16.52
C ILE A 60 -10.16 -12.28 -16.97
N LEU A 61 -10.45 -12.53 -18.24
CA LEU A 61 -11.77 -12.30 -18.82
C LEU A 61 -12.84 -13.14 -18.12
N ASN A 62 -12.58 -14.42 -17.90
CA ASN A 62 -13.51 -15.34 -17.23
C ASN A 62 -13.85 -14.86 -15.80
N GLU A 63 -12.86 -14.37 -15.06
CA GLU A 63 -13.07 -13.86 -13.70
C GLU A 63 -13.82 -12.52 -13.69
N TYR A 64 -13.63 -11.69 -14.71
CA TYR A 64 -14.39 -10.45 -14.86
C TYR A 64 -15.84 -10.71 -15.29
N ILE A 65 -16.09 -11.72 -16.14
CA ILE A 65 -17.43 -12.18 -16.48
C ILE A 65 -18.15 -12.69 -15.23
N LYS A 66 -17.49 -13.50 -14.39
CA LYS A 66 -18.07 -14.00 -13.11
C LYS A 66 -18.43 -12.89 -12.14
N ALA A 67 -17.73 -11.76 -12.21
CA ALA A 67 -17.97 -10.60 -11.35
C ALA A 67 -18.91 -9.57 -11.96
N ASP A 68 -19.60 -9.90 -13.07
CA ASP A 68 -20.44 -8.98 -13.84
C ASP A 68 -19.73 -7.67 -14.21
N PHE A 69 -18.42 -7.76 -14.43
CA PHE A 69 -17.53 -6.64 -14.73
C PHE A 69 -17.48 -5.57 -13.62
N ILE A 70 -17.74 -5.92 -12.35
CA ILE A 70 -17.75 -4.99 -11.23
C ILE A 70 -16.40 -5.05 -10.48
N ASP A 71 -15.83 -3.86 -10.22
CA ASP A 71 -14.56 -3.65 -9.52
C ASP A 71 -13.40 -4.49 -10.07
N CYS A 72 -13.37 -4.66 -11.39
CA CYS A 72 -12.33 -5.41 -12.07
C CYS A 72 -11.02 -4.63 -12.10
N ARG A 73 -10.00 -5.19 -11.44
CA ARG A 73 -8.68 -4.59 -11.29
C ARG A 73 -7.59 -5.62 -11.57
N ILE A 74 -6.45 -5.12 -12.04
CA ILE A 74 -5.24 -5.90 -12.31
C ILE A 74 -4.03 -5.22 -11.70
N ASN A 75 -3.14 -5.97 -11.08
CA ASN A 75 -1.93 -5.40 -10.51
C ASN A 75 -0.99 -4.91 -11.62
N ALA A 76 -0.45 -3.70 -11.50
CA ALA A 76 0.51 -3.12 -12.42
C ALA A 76 1.82 -3.92 -12.50
N TYR A 77 2.11 -4.78 -11.52
CA TYR A 77 3.33 -5.55 -11.40
C TYR A 77 3.07 -7.07 -11.37
N PRO A 78 3.87 -7.89 -12.09
CA PRO A 78 3.74 -9.34 -12.07
C PRO A 78 4.11 -9.92 -10.70
N VAL A 79 3.63 -11.15 -10.45
CA VAL A 79 4.07 -11.98 -9.34
C VAL A 79 5.44 -12.55 -9.72
N LEU A 80 6.46 -12.23 -8.93
CA LEU A 80 7.78 -12.86 -9.05
C LEU A 80 7.72 -14.27 -8.46
N ASP A 81 8.29 -15.25 -9.17
CA ASP A 81 8.47 -16.60 -8.65
C ASP A 81 9.82 -16.69 -7.93
N ASN A 82 9.80 -17.01 -6.65
CA ASN A 82 10.99 -17.06 -5.80
C ASN A 82 11.81 -18.35 -6.01
N ASN A 83 11.35 -19.28 -6.87
CA ASN A 83 12.02 -20.55 -7.10
C ASN A 83 13.14 -20.51 -8.14
N ASP A 84 13.30 -19.39 -8.86
CA ASP A 84 14.30 -19.26 -9.92
C ASP A 84 15.63 -18.68 -9.38
N TYR A 85 16.50 -19.57 -8.90
CA TYR A 85 17.79 -19.29 -8.26
C TYR A 85 18.79 -18.46 -9.09
N LEU A 86 18.51 -18.23 -10.38
CA LEU A 86 19.40 -17.53 -11.31
C LEU A 86 18.91 -16.12 -11.68
N SER A 87 17.71 -15.72 -11.27
CA SER A 87 17.18 -14.39 -11.56
C SER A 87 17.44 -13.44 -10.38
N TYR A 88 17.47 -12.14 -10.63
CA TYR A 88 17.42 -11.10 -9.60
C TYR A 88 16.05 -11.14 -8.86
N SER A 89 15.76 -12.25 -8.18
CA SER A 89 14.42 -12.80 -7.93
C SER A 89 13.51 -11.97 -7.02
N ASP A 90 14.04 -10.92 -6.38
CA ASP A 90 13.30 -10.10 -5.41
C ASP A 90 13.22 -8.60 -5.78
N ILE A 91 13.79 -8.17 -6.91
CA ILE A 91 13.80 -6.76 -7.31
C ILE A 91 12.98 -6.55 -8.58
N GLN A 92 12.22 -5.45 -8.60
CA GLN A 92 11.26 -5.15 -9.66
C GLN A 92 11.41 -3.69 -10.10
N ALA A 93 11.39 -3.46 -11.40
CA ALA A 93 11.46 -2.12 -11.95
C ALA A 93 10.14 -1.37 -11.75
N PRO A 94 10.14 -0.10 -11.30
CA PRO A 94 8.93 0.68 -11.12
C PRO A 94 8.46 1.31 -12.44
N ASN A 95 8.20 0.48 -13.46
CA ASN A 95 7.89 0.90 -14.83
C ASN A 95 6.49 1.52 -14.99
N ILE A 96 5.64 1.46 -13.96
CA ILE A 96 4.30 2.04 -13.98
C ILE A 96 4.03 2.85 -12.73
N ILE A 97 3.89 4.16 -12.91
CA ILE A 97 3.45 5.07 -11.85
C ILE A 97 1.93 5.18 -11.93
N PHE A 98 1.28 4.90 -10.81
CA PHE A 98 -0.16 5.03 -10.64
C PHE A 98 -0.47 6.24 -9.77
N ILE A 99 -1.36 7.10 -10.25
CA ILE A 99 -1.89 8.25 -9.52
C ILE A 99 -3.41 8.13 -9.46
N ASP A 100 -3.96 8.27 -8.26
CA ASP A 100 -5.40 8.29 -8.01
C ASP A 100 -5.82 9.72 -7.62
N LEU A 101 -6.76 10.29 -8.37
CA LEU A 101 -7.33 11.62 -8.14
C LEU A 101 -8.84 11.49 -7.93
N ASP A 102 -9.27 11.46 -6.67
CA ASP A 102 -10.67 11.37 -6.30
C ASP A 102 -11.34 12.76 -6.22
N LEU A 103 -12.66 12.78 -6.42
CA LEU A 103 -13.51 13.93 -6.10
C LEU A 103 -13.43 14.28 -4.61
N GLU A 104 -13.40 15.57 -4.31
CA GLU A 104 -13.47 16.04 -2.93
C GLU A 104 -14.89 15.92 -2.39
N LYS A 105 -15.07 15.01 -1.43
CA LYS A 105 -16.38 14.70 -0.82
C LYS A 105 -17.05 15.87 -0.11
N ASN A 106 -16.28 16.87 0.28
CA ASN A 106 -16.76 18.02 1.07
C ASN A 106 -17.22 19.19 0.21
N LEU A 107 -17.14 19.10 -1.13
CA LEU A 107 -17.54 20.15 -2.05
C LEU A 107 -18.79 19.75 -2.85
N PRO A 108 -19.66 20.71 -3.23
CA PRO A 108 -20.71 20.47 -4.21
C PRO A 108 -20.13 19.90 -5.51
N TYR A 109 -20.87 19.01 -6.17
CA TYR A 109 -20.36 18.29 -7.36
C TYR A 109 -19.77 19.20 -8.46
N PRO A 110 -20.40 20.33 -8.86
CA PRO A 110 -19.82 21.23 -9.87
C PRO A 110 -18.45 21.81 -9.48
N GLU A 111 -18.30 22.16 -8.20
CA GLU A 111 -17.05 22.68 -7.65
C GLU A 111 -15.99 21.58 -7.52
N ALA A 112 -16.40 20.40 -7.05
CA ALA A 112 -15.54 19.23 -6.93
C ALA A 112 -14.95 18.83 -8.28
N ILE A 113 -15.77 18.77 -9.34
CA ILE A 113 -15.35 18.47 -10.72
C ILE A 113 -14.40 19.54 -11.23
N THR A 114 -14.73 20.83 -11.06
CA THR A 114 -13.87 21.94 -11.50
C THR A 114 -12.49 21.87 -10.84
N LYS A 115 -12.43 21.54 -9.54
CA LYS A 115 -11.18 21.40 -8.80
C LYS A 115 -10.40 20.15 -9.21
N LEU A 116 -11.10 19.04 -9.47
CA LEU A 116 -10.52 17.81 -9.96
C LEU A 116 -9.88 18.01 -11.34
N GLU A 117 -10.57 18.65 -12.28
CA GLU A 117 -10.06 19.01 -13.60
C GLU A 117 -8.81 19.89 -13.55
N LYS A 118 -8.85 20.94 -12.71
CA LYS A 118 -7.66 21.78 -12.46
C LYS A 118 -6.49 20.96 -11.90
N THR A 119 -6.75 19.98 -11.04
CA THR A 119 -5.72 19.12 -10.46
C THR A 119 -5.15 18.19 -11.51
N LYS A 120 -6.00 17.50 -12.28
CA LYS A 120 -5.65 16.65 -13.42
C LYS A 120 -4.72 17.38 -14.41
N ASN A 121 -5.11 18.57 -14.86
CA ASN A 121 -4.34 19.33 -15.85
C ASN A 121 -2.97 19.77 -15.31
N ARG A 122 -2.88 20.13 -14.03
CA ARG A 122 -1.57 20.44 -13.42
C ARG A 122 -0.70 19.20 -13.24
N SER A 123 -1.29 18.06 -12.92
CA SER A 123 -0.58 16.78 -12.86
C SER A 123 -0.01 16.41 -14.23
N ILE A 124 -0.79 16.51 -15.30
CA ILE A 124 -0.33 16.29 -16.70
C ILE A 124 0.83 17.22 -17.03
N LYS A 125 0.69 18.52 -16.79
CA LYS A 125 1.79 19.48 -17.03
C LYS A 125 3.06 19.12 -16.25
N THR A 126 2.93 18.68 -15.00
CA THR A 126 4.07 18.25 -14.19
C THR A 126 4.73 16.99 -14.75
N ILE A 127 3.94 16.06 -15.30
CA ILE A 127 4.41 14.85 -15.98
C ILE A 127 5.20 15.24 -17.23
N GLU A 128 4.63 16.10 -18.08
CA GLU A 128 5.29 16.60 -19.30
C GLU A 128 6.63 17.28 -18.99
N GLU A 129 6.66 18.17 -17.99
CA GLU A 129 7.88 18.89 -17.58
C GLU A 129 8.97 17.98 -17.01
N LYS A 130 8.59 16.92 -16.29
CA LYS A 130 9.52 16.03 -15.59
C LYS A 130 9.86 14.76 -16.37
N LEU A 131 9.11 14.40 -17.41
CA LEU A 131 9.28 13.17 -18.20
C LEU A 131 9.28 13.44 -19.70
N TYR A 132 9.84 14.58 -20.14
CA TYR A 132 10.07 14.92 -21.55
C TYR A 132 8.83 14.73 -22.44
N SER A 133 7.71 15.37 -22.06
CA SER A 133 6.44 15.29 -22.80
C SER A 133 5.84 13.88 -22.88
N SER A 134 6.14 13.00 -21.91
CA SER A 134 5.46 11.71 -21.76
C SER A 134 3.94 11.90 -21.66
N GLN A 135 3.20 11.19 -22.52
CA GLN A 135 1.75 11.19 -22.52
C GLN A 135 1.23 10.00 -21.68
N PRO A 136 0.56 10.23 -20.53
CA PRO A 136 0.03 9.16 -19.70
C PRO A 136 -1.32 8.66 -20.21
N THR A 137 -1.72 7.46 -19.75
CA THR A 137 -3.10 7.02 -19.83
C THR A 137 -3.92 7.71 -18.74
N ILE A 138 -5.11 8.20 -19.09
CA ILE A 138 -6.05 8.81 -18.16
C ILE A 138 -7.37 8.06 -18.25
N LEU A 139 -7.83 7.50 -17.12
CA LEU A 139 -9.13 6.86 -17.01
C LEU A 139 -10.05 7.66 -16.12
N TRP A 140 -11.28 7.89 -16.56
CA TRP A 140 -12.38 8.26 -15.68
C TRP A 140 -12.92 7.03 -14.98
N THR A 141 -13.11 7.08 -13.66
CA THR A 141 -13.48 5.91 -12.85
C THR A 141 -14.83 6.03 -12.17
N GLY A 142 -15.63 7.04 -12.54
CA GLY A 142 -16.93 7.34 -11.94
C GLY A 142 -16.87 8.25 -10.71
N ASN A 143 -15.72 8.36 -10.05
CA ASN A 143 -15.53 9.22 -8.88
C ASN A 143 -14.24 10.07 -8.95
N GLY A 144 -13.53 10.03 -10.07
CA GLY A 144 -12.17 10.54 -10.13
C GLY A 144 -11.44 10.09 -11.38
N TYR A 145 -10.18 10.55 -11.50
CA TYR A 145 -9.26 10.13 -12.54
C TYR A 145 -8.22 9.17 -11.97
N HIS A 146 -7.98 8.08 -12.68
CA HIS A 146 -6.75 7.32 -12.56
C HIS A 146 -5.80 7.75 -13.67
N ILE A 147 -4.54 8.04 -13.33
CA ILE A 147 -3.50 8.38 -14.30
C ILE A 147 -2.41 7.31 -14.21
N TYR A 148 -2.08 6.70 -15.35
CA TYR A 148 -1.02 5.71 -15.46
C TYR A 148 0.09 6.26 -16.33
N ILE A 149 1.29 6.36 -15.77
CA ILE A 149 2.49 6.80 -16.48
C ILE A 149 3.35 5.57 -16.70
N VAL A 150 3.60 5.24 -17.97
CA VAL A 150 4.52 4.17 -18.35
C VAL A 150 5.90 4.77 -18.56
N ILE A 151 6.90 4.22 -17.89
CA ILE A 151 8.29 4.64 -18.00
C ILE A 151 9.18 3.43 -18.24
N ASP A 152 10.30 3.66 -18.93
CA ASP A 152 11.35 2.66 -19.07
C ASP A 152 12.41 2.87 -17.97
N THR A 153 12.48 1.93 -17.04
CA THR A 153 13.50 1.95 -16.00
C THR A 153 13.94 0.53 -15.64
N ARG A 154 15.18 0.42 -15.18
CA ARG A 154 15.66 -0.78 -14.49
C ARG A 154 15.24 -0.73 -13.01
N PRO A 155 15.30 -1.86 -12.27
CA PRO A 155 15.19 -1.82 -10.82
C PRO A 155 16.19 -0.82 -10.24
N LEU A 156 15.70 0.10 -9.43
CA LEU A 156 16.48 1.18 -8.83
C LEU A 156 17.43 0.67 -7.74
N GLU A 157 17.24 -0.57 -7.29
CA GLU A 157 18.18 -1.30 -6.43
C GLU A 157 19.55 -1.45 -7.12
N LEU A 158 19.60 -1.45 -8.46
CA LEU A 158 20.84 -1.53 -9.24
C LEU A 158 21.61 -0.20 -9.30
N ILE A 159 21.05 0.88 -8.73
CA ILE A 159 21.71 2.19 -8.65
C ILE A 159 22.30 2.33 -7.25
N LYS A 160 23.64 2.23 -7.16
CA LYS A 160 24.38 2.18 -5.90
C LYS A 160 24.00 3.33 -4.96
N GLU A 161 23.95 4.55 -5.47
CA GLU A 161 23.66 5.76 -4.69
C GLU A 161 22.25 5.78 -4.10
N LEU A 162 21.30 5.06 -4.70
CA LEU A 162 19.95 4.90 -4.16
C LEU A 162 19.90 3.76 -3.14
N SER A 163 20.58 2.65 -3.44
CA SER A 163 20.66 1.48 -2.56
C SER A 163 21.40 1.76 -1.23
N GLU A 164 22.32 2.71 -1.22
CA GLU A 164 23.00 3.18 0.00
C GLU A 164 22.06 3.95 0.94
N LEU A 165 21.01 4.59 0.39
CA LEU A 165 20.03 5.38 1.14
C LEU A 165 18.79 4.58 1.50
N SER A 166 18.48 3.52 0.75
CA SER A 166 17.28 2.71 0.92
C SER A 166 17.50 1.25 0.55
N LYS A 167 16.86 0.35 1.31
CA LYS A 167 16.82 -1.08 0.99
C LYS A 167 15.85 -1.44 -0.13
N LYS A 168 14.90 -0.55 -0.45
CA LYS A 168 13.84 -0.78 -1.45
C LYS A 168 13.57 0.49 -2.27
N PRO A 169 14.58 1.06 -2.93
CA PRO A 169 14.45 2.32 -3.68
C PRO A 169 13.36 2.25 -4.76
N SER A 170 13.12 1.11 -5.41
CA SER A 170 12.07 1.04 -6.44
C SER A 170 10.66 1.19 -5.86
N GLU A 171 10.39 0.57 -4.71
CA GLU A 171 9.10 0.69 -4.03
C GLU A 171 8.92 2.10 -3.43
N GLU A 172 9.99 2.68 -2.87
CA GLU A 172 9.97 4.06 -2.38
C GLU A 172 9.83 5.09 -3.50
N PHE A 173 10.34 4.79 -4.70
CA PHE A 173 10.15 5.62 -5.88
C PHE A 173 8.69 5.73 -6.26
N LEU A 174 7.89 4.66 -6.18
CA LEU A 174 6.45 4.73 -6.44
C LEU A 174 5.76 5.77 -5.53
N ARG A 175 6.17 5.84 -4.26
CA ARG A 175 5.62 6.80 -3.28
C ARG A 175 6.07 8.22 -3.58
N TYR A 176 7.34 8.39 -3.95
CA TYR A 176 7.89 9.67 -4.38
C TYR A 176 7.21 10.18 -5.65
N ALA A 177 7.06 9.32 -6.66
CA ALA A 177 6.46 9.63 -7.95
C ALA A 177 5.00 10.05 -7.77
N GLU A 178 4.21 9.25 -7.04
CA GLU A 178 2.82 9.61 -6.73
C GLU A 178 2.75 10.97 -6.03
N MET A 179 3.56 11.22 -4.98
CA MET A 179 3.56 12.51 -4.28
C MET A 179 3.92 13.67 -5.22
N THR A 180 4.90 13.47 -6.09
CA THR A 180 5.42 14.49 -7.00
C THR A 180 4.38 14.84 -8.06
N PHE A 181 3.81 13.83 -8.72
CA PHE A 181 2.88 14.03 -9.83
C PHE A 181 1.44 14.32 -9.37
N SER A 182 1.06 13.97 -8.14
CA SER A 182 -0.21 14.39 -7.51
C SER A 182 -0.15 15.77 -6.83
N LEU A 183 0.99 16.48 -6.93
CA LEU A 183 1.19 17.79 -6.29
C LEU A 183 0.97 17.76 -4.76
N LYS A 184 1.41 16.67 -4.11
CA LYS A 184 1.24 16.43 -2.67
C LYS A 184 -0.21 16.38 -2.19
N LYS A 185 -1.19 16.25 -3.09
CA LYS A 185 -2.62 16.07 -2.72
C LYS A 185 -3.00 14.64 -2.37
N LYS A 186 -2.01 13.76 -2.30
CA LYS A 186 -2.14 12.37 -1.91
C LYS A 186 -2.72 12.23 -0.50
N ASP A 187 -3.62 11.26 -0.32
CA ASP A 187 -4.04 10.78 1.01
C ASP A 187 -2.82 10.25 1.78
N SER A 188 -2.60 10.73 3.00
CA SER A 188 -1.51 10.29 3.88
C SER A 188 -1.55 8.79 4.19
N SER A 189 -2.70 8.15 4.00
CA SER A 189 -2.93 6.72 4.23
C SER A 189 -2.59 5.85 3.00
N HIS A 190 -2.50 6.43 1.81
CA HIS A 190 -2.16 5.66 0.61
C HIS A 190 -0.64 5.46 0.56
N ASN A 191 -0.16 4.23 0.41
CA ASN A 191 1.27 3.92 0.28
C ASN A 191 1.45 2.91 -0.85
N PRO A 192 1.66 3.39 -2.09
CA PRO A 192 1.82 2.51 -3.23
C PRO A 192 3.04 1.62 -3.03
N SER A 193 2.87 0.39 -3.48
CA SER A 193 3.84 -0.68 -3.49
C SER A 193 3.52 -1.56 -4.68
N PHE A 194 4.46 -2.41 -5.10
CA PHE A 194 4.21 -3.39 -6.16
C PHE A 194 2.98 -4.26 -5.87
N LYS A 195 2.66 -4.54 -4.60
CA LYS A 195 1.50 -5.36 -4.22
C LYS A 195 0.18 -4.58 -4.18
N SER A 196 0.21 -3.25 -4.09
CA SER A 196 -0.99 -2.40 -3.93
C SER A 196 -1.36 -1.58 -5.16
N SER A 197 -0.52 -1.54 -6.20
CA SER A 197 -0.81 -0.82 -7.45
C SER A 197 -1.81 -1.56 -8.35
N LEU A 198 -3.09 -1.51 -8.01
CA LEU A 198 -4.19 -2.12 -8.77
C LEU A 198 -4.77 -1.14 -9.81
N LEU A 199 -4.54 -1.42 -11.09
CA LEU A 199 -5.09 -0.68 -12.22
C LEU A 199 -6.53 -1.14 -12.49
N ARG A 200 -7.41 -0.18 -12.79
CA ARG A 200 -8.78 -0.43 -13.24
C ARG A 200 -8.81 -0.79 -14.73
N ILE A 201 -9.74 -1.67 -15.09
CA ILE A 201 -9.92 -2.15 -16.45
C ILE A 201 -10.98 -1.29 -17.17
N PRO A 202 -10.67 -0.69 -18.33
CA PRO A 202 -11.66 0.04 -19.12
C PRO A 202 -12.91 -0.77 -19.40
N TYR A 203 -14.04 -0.07 -19.54
CA TYR A 203 -15.36 -0.62 -19.84
C TYR A 203 -15.96 -1.55 -18.77
N THR A 204 -15.26 -1.74 -17.65
CA THR A 204 -15.79 -2.35 -16.42
C THR A 204 -16.40 -1.25 -15.53
N PHE A 205 -16.94 -1.62 -14.37
CA PHE A 205 -17.71 -0.73 -13.52
C PHE A 205 -17.11 -0.55 -12.13
N ASN A 206 -17.29 0.65 -11.56
CA ASN A 206 -16.91 0.96 -10.18
C ASN A 206 -18.12 0.84 -9.25
N SER A 207 -18.05 -0.03 -8.23
CA SER A 207 -19.21 -0.28 -7.34
C SER A 207 -19.55 0.88 -6.40
N LYS A 208 -18.62 1.84 -6.20
CA LYS A 208 -18.68 2.85 -5.12
C LYS A 208 -19.97 3.69 -5.06
N ASN A 209 -20.85 3.68 -6.07
CA ASN A 209 -22.20 4.29 -6.03
C ASN A 209 -23.17 3.63 -7.03
N LEU A 210 -22.96 2.36 -7.39
CA LEU A 210 -23.60 1.78 -8.57
C LEU A 210 -24.96 1.14 -8.21
N ASN A 211 -26.06 1.67 -8.75
CA ASN A 211 -27.32 0.94 -8.83
C ASN A 211 -27.42 0.28 -10.22
N ILE A 212 -27.19 -1.04 -10.29
CA ILE A 212 -27.08 -1.79 -11.57
C ILE A 212 -28.37 -1.69 -12.40
N ASN A 213 -29.50 -1.46 -11.73
CA ASN A 213 -30.82 -1.38 -12.35
C ASN A 213 -31.16 -0.02 -12.96
N ASP A 214 -30.29 0.99 -12.82
CA ASP A 214 -30.44 2.30 -13.44
C ASP A 214 -29.45 2.44 -14.61
N GLU A 215 -29.97 2.55 -15.84
CA GLU A 215 -29.13 2.74 -17.04
C GLU A 215 -28.28 4.02 -16.96
N ASN A 216 -28.72 5.06 -16.24
CA ASN A 216 -27.94 6.27 -16.02
C ASN A 216 -26.71 6.03 -15.13
N ASP A 217 -26.82 5.15 -14.14
CA ASP A 217 -25.72 4.77 -13.27
C ASP A 217 -24.68 3.93 -14.02
N GLN A 218 -25.11 3.05 -14.92
CA GLN A 218 -24.19 2.28 -15.76
C GLN A 218 -23.29 3.18 -16.62
N ILE A 219 -23.84 4.26 -17.19
CA ILE A 219 -23.06 5.22 -17.99
C ILE A 219 -22.13 6.04 -17.10
N ARG A 220 -22.55 6.38 -15.88
CA ARG A 220 -21.80 7.24 -14.96
C ARG A 220 -20.60 6.54 -14.32
N TYR A 221 -20.77 5.27 -13.96
CA TYR A 221 -19.77 4.50 -13.18
C TYR A 221 -18.95 3.52 -14.03
N GLN A 222 -19.20 3.46 -15.33
CA GLN A 222 -18.30 2.81 -16.27
C GLN A 222 -16.94 3.51 -16.29
N ILE A 223 -15.88 2.70 -16.26
CA ILE A 223 -14.52 3.16 -16.41
C ILE A 223 -14.28 3.51 -17.89
N LYS A 224 -13.91 4.75 -18.18
CA LYS A 224 -13.74 5.27 -19.54
C LYS A 224 -12.31 5.69 -19.78
N ILE A 225 -11.79 5.38 -20.95
CA ILE A 225 -10.51 5.93 -21.43
C ILE A 225 -10.79 7.38 -21.85
N ILE A 226 -10.07 8.31 -21.22
CA ILE A 226 -10.10 9.74 -21.56
C ILE A 226 -8.90 10.09 -22.43
N GLN A 227 -7.77 9.45 -22.17
CA GLN A 227 -6.54 9.62 -22.91
C GLN A 227 -5.77 8.30 -22.90
N GLU A 228 -5.25 7.89 -24.06
CA GLU A 228 -4.32 6.77 -24.18
C GLU A 228 -2.89 7.26 -24.01
N PHE A 229 -2.02 6.41 -23.45
CA PHE A 229 -0.60 6.69 -23.41
C PHE A 229 0.03 6.55 -24.80
N ASP A 230 1.10 7.29 -25.03
CA ASP A 230 1.88 7.16 -26.27
C ASP A 230 2.83 5.95 -26.13
N LYS A 231 2.42 4.82 -26.70
CA LYS A 231 3.17 3.57 -26.66
C LYS A 231 4.51 3.62 -27.41
N ASP A 232 4.60 4.50 -28.41
CA ASP A 232 5.76 4.64 -29.30
C ASP A 232 6.79 5.63 -28.72
N ASN A 233 6.37 6.43 -27.73
CA ASN A 233 7.18 7.45 -27.07
C ASN A 233 7.32 7.20 -25.55
N VAL A 234 7.55 5.96 -25.13
CA VAL A 234 7.81 5.67 -23.72
C VAL A 234 9.20 6.16 -23.32
N GLN A 235 9.22 7.09 -22.37
CA GLN A 235 10.43 7.77 -21.93
C GLN A 235 11.13 7.01 -20.81
N SER A 236 12.47 7.04 -20.84
CA SER A 236 13.27 6.57 -19.73
C SER A 236 13.22 7.55 -18.56
N ILE A 237 13.48 7.06 -17.35
CA ILE A 237 13.54 7.93 -16.18
C ILE A 237 14.70 8.93 -16.32
N ASN A 238 14.38 10.23 -16.34
CA ASN A 238 15.42 11.22 -16.55
C ASN A 238 16.30 11.45 -15.31
N ILE A 239 17.53 11.89 -15.56
CA ILE A 239 18.53 12.09 -14.51
C ILE A 239 18.11 13.14 -13.47
N LYS A 240 17.31 14.13 -13.87
CA LYS A 240 16.80 15.17 -12.97
C LYS A 240 15.82 14.58 -11.96
N LEU A 241 14.93 13.70 -12.39
CA LEU A 241 13.96 13.02 -11.53
C LEU A 241 14.68 12.03 -10.59
N ILE A 242 15.67 11.29 -11.09
CA ILE A 242 16.52 10.45 -10.23
C ILE A 242 17.26 11.28 -9.18
N ARG A 243 17.78 12.45 -9.54
CA ARG A 243 18.47 13.35 -8.60
C ARG A 243 17.51 13.87 -7.54
N ASP A 244 16.33 14.34 -7.94
CA ASP A 244 15.29 14.81 -7.02
C ASP A 244 14.85 13.68 -6.08
N PHE A 245 14.69 12.46 -6.60
CA PHE A 245 14.38 11.28 -5.81
C PHE A 245 15.48 10.93 -4.81
N ARG A 246 16.74 10.97 -5.21
CA ARG A 246 17.88 10.75 -4.31
C ARG A 246 17.92 11.76 -3.16
N LEU A 247 17.66 13.04 -3.45
CA LEU A 247 17.57 14.07 -2.42
C LEU A 247 16.41 13.81 -1.45
N TRP A 248 15.27 13.35 -1.96
CA TRP A 248 14.14 12.94 -1.14
C TRP A 248 14.46 11.74 -0.24
N LEU A 249 15.17 10.72 -0.76
CA LEU A 249 15.65 9.60 0.05
C LEU A 249 16.61 10.06 1.16
N ALA A 250 17.53 10.97 0.84
CA ALA A 250 18.47 11.51 1.82
C ALA A 250 17.75 12.29 2.94
N ASP A 251 16.73 13.08 2.62
CA ASP A 251 15.90 13.78 3.63
C ASP A 251 15.15 12.78 4.52
N ILE A 252 14.59 11.72 3.95
CA ILE A 252 13.94 10.64 4.71
C ILE A 252 14.93 9.93 5.62
N ASP A 253 16.12 9.59 5.13
CA ASP A 253 17.16 8.95 5.93
C ASP A 253 17.63 9.87 7.08
N LEU A 254 17.84 11.17 6.82
CA LEU A 254 18.13 12.16 7.85
C LEU A 254 17.02 12.24 8.90
N LYS A 255 15.75 12.21 8.50
CA LYS A 255 14.60 12.18 9.42
C LYS A 255 14.57 10.88 10.24
N ARG A 256 14.84 9.72 9.63
CA ARG A 256 14.96 8.42 10.32
C ARG A 256 16.08 8.46 11.37
N LYS A 257 17.25 8.99 11.02
CA LYS A 257 18.41 9.18 11.92
C LYS A 257 18.17 10.22 13.01
N LYS A 258 17.45 11.31 12.72
CA LYS A 258 17.04 12.30 13.74
C LYS A 258 16.05 11.69 14.70
N THR A 259 15.02 10.99 14.23
CA THR A 259 14.04 10.31 15.09
C THR A 259 14.71 9.25 15.96
N SER A 260 15.65 8.46 15.44
CA SER A 260 16.40 7.49 16.25
C SER A 260 17.32 8.17 17.28
N ARG A 261 17.98 9.29 16.93
CA ARG A 261 18.76 10.10 17.89
C ARG A 261 17.88 10.76 18.95
N PHE A 262 16.70 11.25 18.60
CA PHE A 262 15.72 11.79 19.55
C PHE A 262 15.13 10.67 20.42
N GLN A 263 14.91 9.46 19.89
CA GLN A 263 14.51 8.30 20.68
C GLN A 263 15.60 7.90 21.67
N ASN A 264 16.87 7.88 21.24
CA ASN A 264 18.01 7.58 22.10
C ASN A 264 18.22 8.66 23.17
N LYS A 265 18.20 9.95 22.81
CA LYS A 265 18.27 11.07 23.77
C LYS A 265 17.07 11.13 24.69
N ARG A 266 15.86 10.79 24.23
CA ARG A 266 14.67 10.77 25.07
C ARG A 266 14.68 9.55 26.00
N CYS A 267 15.24 8.40 25.60
CA CYS A 267 15.58 7.32 26.52
C CYS A 267 16.58 7.79 27.59
N GLU A 268 17.63 8.54 27.22
CA GLU A 268 18.59 9.11 28.19
C GLU A 268 17.99 10.18 29.12
N ILE A 269 17.09 11.03 28.64
CA ILE A 269 16.44 12.08 29.44
C ILE A 269 15.32 11.50 30.33
N ILE A 270 14.59 10.49 29.84
CA ILE A 270 13.56 9.77 30.62
C ILE A 270 14.20 9.11 31.85
N LEU A 271 15.44 8.60 31.74
CA LEU A 271 16.20 8.00 32.86
C LEU A 271 16.46 8.94 34.07
N LYS A 272 16.16 10.25 33.97
CA LYS A 272 16.40 11.24 35.04
C LYS A 272 15.18 11.61 35.90
N SER A 273 14.01 10.99 35.73
CA SER A 273 12.82 11.29 36.56
C SER A 273 12.50 10.19 37.58
N ASP A 274 11.98 10.54 38.77
CA ASP A 274 11.62 9.57 39.83
C ASP A 274 10.53 8.58 39.42
N LYS A 275 9.69 8.91 38.41
CA LYS A 275 8.74 7.94 37.80
C LYS A 275 9.47 6.80 37.08
N VAL A 276 10.72 6.99 36.67
CA VAL A 276 11.50 5.98 35.93
C VAL A 276 12.22 5.01 36.85
N LYS A 277 12.62 5.39 38.07
CA LYS A 277 13.06 4.39 39.07
C LYS A 277 12.02 3.29 39.28
N LYS A 278 10.73 3.65 39.31
CA LYS A 278 9.62 2.71 39.49
C LYS A 278 9.42 1.72 38.31
N TYR A 279 9.69 2.15 37.08
CA TYR A 279 9.44 1.35 35.87
C TYR A 279 10.73 0.97 35.11
N TYR A 280 11.91 1.22 35.68
CA TYR A 280 13.21 0.95 35.06
C TYR A 280 13.35 -0.50 34.61
N TRP A 281 12.85 -1.44 35.42
CA TRP A 281 12.84 -2.86 35.09
C TRP A 281 12.00 -3.18 33.84
N ILE A 282 10.94 -2.40 33.54
CA ILE A 282 10.13 -2.56 32.31
C ILE A 282 10.92 -2.05 31.10
N GLU A 283 11.67 -0.96 31.24
CA GLU A 283 12.57 -0.49 30.17
C GLU A 283 13.69 -1.50 29.90
N ARG A 284 14.26 -2.12 30.94
CA ARG A 284 15.19 -3.25 30.77
C ARG A 284 14.53 -4.44 30.04
N LEU A 285 13.29 -4.76 30.38
CA LEU A 285 12.52 -5.81 29.70
C LEU A 285 12.33 -5.50 28.20
N LEU A 286 12.03 -4.25 27.83
CA LEU A 286 11.89 -3.84 26.42
C LEU A 286 13.20 -3.97 25.62
N GLN A 287 14.34 -3.96 26.30
CA GLN A 287 15.66 -4.14 25.67
C GLN A 287 16.13 -5.60 25.67
N THR A 288 15.67 -6.40 26.63
CA THR A 288 16.13 -7.77 26.87
C THR A 288 15.15 -8.79 26.27
N PRO A 289 15.55 -9.56 25.24
CA PRO A 289 14.68 -10.61 24.72
C PRO A 289 14.51 -11.73 25.75
N ILE A 290 13.30 -12.28 25.85
CA ILE A 290 13.00 -13.40 26.76
C ILE A 290 12.45 -14.60 25.98
N PRO A 291 12.78 -15.84 26.41
CA PRO A 291 12.36 -17.07 25.72
C PRO A 291 10.91 -17.49 26.02
N ARG A 292 10.34 -17.06 27.15
CA ARG A 292 8.99 -17.45 27.62
C ARG A 292 8.22 -16.23 28.13
N PHE A 293 6.95 -16.40 28.49
CA PHE A 293 6.06 -15.36 29.07
C PHE A 293 5.72 -14.15 28.21
N ARG A 294 6.04 -14.17 26.91
CA ARG A 294 5.86 -13.01 26.01
C ARG A 294 4.43 -12.48 25.98
N ARG A 295 3.41 -13.37 25.86
CA ARG A 295 1.99 -12.97 25.92
C ARG A 295 1.64 -12.30 27.25
N TYR A 296 2.14 -12.86 28.35
CA TYR A 296 1.90 -12.31 29.69
C TYR A 296 2.53 -10.92 29.83
N CYS A 297 3.77 -10.75 29.38
CA CYS A 297 4.45 -9.45 29.35
C CYS A 297 3.70 -8.43 28.49
N LEU A 298 3.26 -8.80 27.29
CA LEU A 298 2.46 -7.92 26.42
C LEU A 298 1.22 -7.41 27.17
N TYR A 299 0.45 -8.32 27.76
CA TYR A 299 -0.81 -8.00 28.40
C TYR A 299 -0.64 -7.22 29.71
N ARG A 300 0.17 -7.72 30.64
CA ARG A 300 0.21 -7.21 32.02
C ARG A 300 1.22 -6.09 32.24
N ILE A 301 2.21 -5.96 31.37
CA ILE A 301 3.38 -5.10 31.61
C ILE A 301 3.59 -4.11 30.46
N LEU A 302 3.92 -4.59 29.27
CA LEU A 302 4.40 -3.75 28.18
C LEU A 302 3.30 -2.85 27.59
N VAL A 303 2.14 -3.40 27.23
CA VAL A 303 1.06 -2.59 26.64
C VAL A 303 0.54 -1.52 27.62
N PRO A 304 0.21 -1.84 28.89
CA PRO A 304 -0.21 -0.83 29.86
C PRO A 304 0.88 0.22 30.13
N TYR A 305 2.16 -0.18 30.11
CA TYR A 305 3.28 0.74 30.27
C TYR A 305 3.38 1.72 29.08
N LEU A 306 3.39 1.22 27.84
CA LEU A 306 3.54 2.06 26.65
C LEU A 306 2.35 3.01 26.46
N VAL A 307 1.12 2.54 26.71
CA VAL A 307 -0.10 3.33 26.53
C VAL A 307 -0.35 4.26 27.72
N ASN A 308 -0.40 3.73 28.94
CA ASN A 308 -0.88 4.52 30.09
C ASN A 308 0.22 5.30 30.80
N ILE A 309 1.48 4.84 30.75
CA ILE A 309 2.62 5.53 31.37
C ILE A 309 3.37 6.38 30.35
N ARG A 310 3.75 5.81 29.20
CA ARG A 310 4.49 6.56 28.16
C ARG A 310 3.60 7.39 27.24
N LYS A 311 2.26 7.22 27.29
CA LYS A 311 1.28 7.99 26.51
C LYS A 311 1.58 7.97 25.01
N LEU A 312 2.02 6.82 24.50
CA LEU A 312 2.28 6.64 23.08
C LEU A 312 0.98 6.31 22.33
N ASN A 313 0.91 6.67 21.05
CA ASN A 313 -0.21 6.29 20.19
C ASN A 313 -0.11 4.82 19.77
N SER A 314 -1.23 4.27 19.26
CA SER A 314 -1.35 2.85 18.92
C SER A 314 -0.26 2.38 17.94
N ASP A 315 0.02 3.18 16.91
CA ASP A 315 1.01 2.83 15.89
C ASP A 315 2.42 2.70 16.48
N LYS A 316 2.85 3.69 17.29
CA LYS A 316 4.16 3.65 17.96
C LYS A 316 4.26 2.51 18.96
N CYS A 317 3.18 2.21 19.68
CA CYS A 317 3.15 1.05 20.56
C CYS A 317 3.32 -0.25 19.77
N SER A 318 2.62 -0.37 18.64
CA SER A 318 2.69 -1.53 17.76
C SER A 318 4.11 -1.75 17.25
N ASP A 319 4.78 -0.70 16.77
CA ASP A 319 6.16 -0.77 16.27
C ASP A 319 7.15 -1.24 17.36
N ILE A 320 7.07 -0.66 18.57
CA ILE A 320 7.94 -1.04 19.69
C ILE A 320 7.74 -2.51 20.08
N LEU A 321 6.48 -2.96 20.16
CA LEU A 321 6.15 -4.32 20.56
C LEU A 321 6.54 -5.34 19.50
N LYS A 322 6.39 -5.00 18.21
CA LYS A 322 6.87 -5.84 17.09
C LYS A 322 8.38 -6.02 17.18
N MET A 323 9.13 -4.93 17.33
CA MET A 323 10.59 -4.99 17.47
C MET A 323 11.02 -5.84 18.67
N TRP A 324 10.34 -5.74 19.81
CA TRP A 324 10.65 -6.56 20.98
C TRP A 324 10.35 -8.05 20.75
N LEU A 325 9.21 -8.39 20.14
CA LEU A 325 8.87 -9.77 19.80
C LEU A 325 9.82 -10.36 18.75
N GLU A 326 10.24 -9.59 17.76
CA GLU A 326 11.25 -10.02 16.77
C GLU A 326 12.61 -10.33 17.40
N LYS A 327 13.01 -9.60 18.45
CA LYS A 327 14.19 -9.98 19.23
C LYS A 327 13.97 -11.27 19.99
N CYS A 328 12.79 -11.43 20.57
CA CYS A 328 12.43 -12.61 21.33
C CYS A 328 12.32 -13.87 20.46
N SER A 329 11.85 -13.75 19.21
CA SER A 329 11.69 -14.88 18.28
C SER A 329 13.02 -15.56 17.93
N LYS A 330 14.14 -14.84 18.05
CA LYS A 330 15.49 -15.37 17.89
C LYS A 330 15.90 -16.34 19.00
N LEU A 331 15.30 -16.24 20.19
CA LEU A 331 15.60 -17.12 21.33
C LEU A 331 14.74 -18.40 21.31
N SER A 332 13.47 -18.28 20.93
CA SER A 332 12.60 -19.43 20.75
C SER A 332 11.41 -19.06 19.88
N LYS A 333 10.87 -20.04 19.14
CA LYS A 333 9.72 -19.88 18.26
C LYS A 333 8.54 -19.25 19.01
N ILE A 334 7.91 -18.24 18.39
CA ILE A 334 6.70 -17.61 18.93
C ILE A 334 5.50 -18.47 18.51
N SER A 335 4.70 -18.90 19.49
CA SER A 335 3.54 -19.78 19.29
C SER A 335 2.27 -19.04 18.83
N PHE A 336 2.37 -17.75 18.52
CA PHE A 336 1.24 -16.89 18.24
C PHE A 336 1.52 -15.88 17.13
N ASN A 337 0.46 -15.42 16.46
CA ASN A 337 0.59 -14.37 15.45
C ASN A 337 0.88 -13.02 16.15
N MET A 338 2.07 -12.48 15.91
CA MET A 338 2.55 -11.27 16.58
C MET A 338 1.64 -10.06 16.32
N GLU A 339 1.20 -9.87 15.08
CA GLU A 339 0.39 -8.70 14.70
C GLU A 339 -1.01 -8.74 15.31
N SER A 340 -1.66 -9.89 15.23
CA SER A 340 -2.99 -10.11 15.81
C SER A 340 -2.97 -9.98 17.33
N GLU A 341 -1.94 -10.53 17.99
CA GLU A 341 -1.81 -10.44 19.45
C GLU A 341 -1.59 -8.98 19.87
N ILE A 342 -0.65 -8.25 19.25
CA ILE A 342 -0.40 -6.84 19.55
C ILE A 342 -1.68 -6.01 19.37
N LYS A 343 -2.36 -6.16 18.23
CA LYS A 343 -3.60 -5.42 17.94
C LYS A 343 -4.67 -5.71 18.99
N THR A 344 -4.88 -6.99 19.31
CA THR A 344 -5.84 -7.42 20.34
C THR A 344 -5.55 -6.78 21.69
N ARG A 345 -4.27 -6.75 22.12
CA ARG A 345 -3.89 -6.16 23.41
C ARG A 345 -4.00 -4.64 23.42
N LEU A 346 -3.66 -3.97 22.32
CA LEU A 346 -3.80 -2.51 22.21
C LEU A 346 -5.28 -2.06 22.21
N ILE A 347 -6.20 -2.88 21.69
CA ILE A 347 -7.64 -2.60 21.78
C ILE A 347 -8.16 -2.87 23.20
N ALA A 348 -7.69 -3.93 23.84
CA ALA A 348 -8.17 -4.36 25.15
C ALA A 348 -7.58 -3.57 26.34
N VAL A 349 -6.54 -2.78 26.13
CA VAL A 349 -5.92 -1.99 27.20
C VAL A 349 -6.85 -0.85 27.59
N LYS A 350 -7.32 -0.90 28.84
CA LYS A 350 -8.09 0.18 29.45
C LYS A 350 -7.12 1.14 30.13
N ASP A 351 -7.53 1.80 31.20
CA ASP A 351 -6.79 2.77 31.99
C ASP A 351 -5.89 2.15 33.09
N TYR A 352 -5.80 0.82 33.16
CA TYR A 352 -5.01 0.13 34.19
C TYR A 352 -3.49 0.32 34.01
N LYS A 353 -2.76 0.36 35.14
CA LYS A 353 -1.31 0.52 35.17
C LYS A 353 -0.60 -0.83 34.93
N PRO A 354 0.66 -0.82 34.45
CA PRO A 354 1.44 -2.05 34.35
C PRO A 354 1.61 -2.72 35.72
N LEU A 355 1.68 -4.05 35.71
CA LEU A 355 1.88 -4.86 36.91
C LEU A 355 3.14 -4.39 37.66
N SER A 356 3.05 -4.22 38.98
CA SER A 356 4.22 -3.87 39.79
C SER A 356 5.14 -5.09 40.00
N LEU A 357 6.44 -4.87 40.25
CA LEU A 357 7.38 -5.95 40.58
C LEU A 357 6.91 -6.79 41.78
N TYR A 358 6.40 -6.14 42.82
CA TYR A 358 5.85 -6.81 44.01
C TYR A 358 4.68 -7.74 43.69
N LYS A 359 3.81 -7.34 42.76
CA LYS A 359 2.68 -8.18 42.34
C LYS A 359 3.12 -9.26 41.35
N LEU A 360 4.18 -8.99 40.57
CA LEU A 360 4.79 -9.98 39.70
C LEU A 360 5.44 -11.12 40.50
N SER A 361 6.12 -10.84 41.62
CA SER A 361 6.73 -11.88 42.47
C SER A 361 5.74 -12.87 43.05
N SER A 362 4.49 -12.45 43.27
CA SER A 362 3.41 -13.32 43.76
C SER A 362 2.57 -13.95 42.65
N GLU A 363 2.36 -13.28 41.51
CA GLU A 363 1.55 -13.83 40.41
C GLU A 363 2.33 -14.71 39.41
N ASN A 364 3.62 -14.44 39.21
CA ASN A 364 4.46 -15.17 38.28
C ASN A 364 5.92 -15.13 38.72
N THR A 365 6.24 -15.98 39.70
CA THR A 365 7.55 -16.05 40.34
C THR A 365 8.65 -16.42 39.34
N GLU A 366 8.38 -17.29 38.35
CA GLU A 366 9.34 -17.65 37.31
C GLU A 366 9.72 -16.45 36.44
N LEU A 367 8.73 -15.65 36.00
CA LEU A 367 9.01 -14.41 35.27
C LEU A 367 9.69 -13.37 36.16
N TYR A 368 9.35 -13.30 37.45
CA TYR A 368 10.01 -12.39 38.38
C TYR A 368 11.52 -12.69 38.48
N HIS A 369 11.89 -13.96 38.68
CA HIS A 369 13.30 -14.39 38.72
C HIS A 369 14.03 -14.27 37.38
N LEU A 370 13.30 -14.27 36.26
CA LEU A 370 13.91 -14.03 34.95
C LEU A 370 14.29 -12.54 34.75
N LEU A 371 13.60 -11.62 35.44
CA LEU A 371 13.74 -10.18 35.22
C LEU A 371 14.59 -9.45 36.27
N ASN A 372 14.86 -10.08 37.41
CA ASN A 372 15.76 -9.64 38.46
C ASN A 372 17.00 -10.52 38.48
#